data_AF-A0AAX2CMT7-F1
#
_entry.id   AF-A0AAX2CMT7-F1
#
_cell.length_a   1.000
_cell.length_b   1.000
_cell.length_c   1.000
_cell.angle_alpha   90.00
_cell.angle_beta   90.00
_cell.angle_gamma   90.00
#
_symmetry.space_group_name_H-M   'P 1'
#
loop_
_entity.id
_entity.type
_entity.pdbx_description
1 polymer ?
#
loop_
_entity_poly.entity_id
_entity_poly.type
_entity_poly.pdbx_seq_one_letter_code
_entity_poly.pdbx_strand_id
1 'polypeptide(L)'
;MSLFKRIKNIIKSPEPAKPERSLLTLAPGDMIEVSLIMYELIGKTSMHSRNEIVLTLQDGKTIRYLKIENRESTYYKLYTPIDGRLDSIDEIPTTIEMDGIDYHLEEHYSGRAVVMGKTPFAVSDEQYVWEFQSDNRKLLRIEWQDGRTMMYEGEAILSADVQIIRAT
;
A
#
# COMPACT_ATOMS: atom_id res chain seq x y z
N MET A 1 45.06 39.78 14.56
CA MET A 1 44.04 38.70 14.50
C MET A 1 42.67 39.35 14.62
N SER A 2 41.85 39.29 13.57
CA SER A 2 40.66 40.13 13.42
C SER A 2 39.42 39.52 14.08
N LEU A 3 38.77 40.30 14.96
CA LEU A 3 37.53 40.02 15.69
C LEU A 3 36.35 39.62 14.79
N PHE A 4 36.43 39.90 13.48
CA PHE A 4 35.40 39.59 12.49
C PHE A 4 35.30 38.10 12.12
N LYS A 5 36.31 37.26 12.41
CA LYS A 5 36.22 35.81 12.20
C LYS A 5 35.36 35.09 13.24
N ARG A 6 35.10 35.71 14.40
CA ARG A 6 34.29 35.11 15.48
C ARG A 6 32.78 35.21 15.26
N ILE A 7 32.31 36.17 14.47
CA ILE A 7 30.86 36.41 14.26
C ILE A 7 30.30 35.51 13.14
N LYS A 8 31.15 35.05 12.20
CA LYS A 8 30.71 34.26 11.03
C LYS A 8 30.27 32.83 11.34
N ASN A 9 30.51 32.33 12.56
CA ASN A 9 30.08 30.98 12.99
C ASN A 9 28.73 30.98 13.73
N ILE A 10 28.09 32.13 13.94
CA ILE A 10 26.80 32.23 14.65
C ILE A 10 25.61 32.11 13.69
N ILE A 11 25.83 32.23 12.38
CA ILE A 11 24.81 32.06 11.34
C ILE A 11 25.06 30.72 10.61
N LYS A 12 25.11 29.63 11.38
CA LYS A 12 24.88 28.30 10.80
C LYS A 12 23.37 28.14 10.81
N SER A 13 22.73 28.35 9.65
CA SER A 13 21.32 28.00 9.49
C SER A 13 21.12 26.58 10.00
N PRO A 14 20.11 26.32 10.84
CA PRO A 14 19.81 24.96 11.25
C PRO A 14 19.66 24.11 9.99
N GLU A 15 20.28 22.92 10.02
CA GLU A 15 20.11 21.93 8.97
C GLU A 15 18.60 21.79 8.69
N PRO A 16 18.15 21.84 7.43
CA PRO A 16 16.73 21.73 7.13
C PRO A 16 16.21 20.48 7.83
N ALA A 17 15.14 20.64 8.63
CA ALA A 17 14.53 19.53 9.35
C ALA A 17 14.35 18.38 8.36
N LYS A 18 14.92 17.21 8.66
CA LYS A 18 14.77 16.04 7.80
C LYS A 18 13.27 15.86 7.56
N PRO A 19 12.81 15.77 6.30
CA PRO A 19 11.38 15.70 6.02
C PRO A 19 10.78 14.58 6.88
N GLU A 20 9.68 14.88 7.56
CA GLU A 20 8.94 13.86 8.30
C GLU A 20 8.63 12.72 7.34
N ARG A 21 9.17 11.54 7.66
CA ARG A 21 9.10 10.39 6.78
C ARG A 21 7.67 9.89 6.80
N SER A 22 7.05 9.93 5.62
CA SER A 22 5.68 9.44 5.42
C SER A 22 5.72 8.02 4.90
N LEU A 23 4.68 7.23 5.20
CA LEU A 23 4.49 5.92 4.56
C LEU A 23 4.43 6.02 3.03
N LEU A 24 4.02 7.19 2.51
CA LEU A 24 4.01 7.46 1.08
C LEU A 24 5.41 7.56 0.47
N THR A 25 6.42 7.87 1.28
CA THR A 25 7.81 8.03 0.85
C THR A 25 8.66 6.76 0.99
N LEU A 26 8.09 5.69 1.55
CA LEU A 26 8.82 4.43 1.73
C LEU A 26 9.20 3.77 0.40
N ALA A 27 10.30 3.03 0.44
CA ALA A 27 10.88 2.29 -0.66
C ALA A 27 11.30 0.87 -0.23
N PRO A 28 11.46 -0.08 -1.17
CA PRO A 28 11.94 -1.42 -0.85
C PRO A 28 13.24 -1.41 -0.03
N GLY A 29 13.31 -2.24 1.01
CA GLY A 29 14.39 -2.31 2.01
C GLY A 29 14.07 -1.61 3.34
N ASP A 30 13.03 -0.79 3.37
CA ASP A 30 12.51 -0.18 4.59
C ASP A 30 11.80 -1.21 5.48
N MET A 31 11.77 -0.97 6.79
CA MET A 31 11.10 -1.81 7.77
C MET A 31 9.90 -1.07 8.36
N ILE A 32 8.75 -1.72 8.35
CA ILE A 32 7.55 -1.21 8.99
C ILE A 32 6.99 -2.24 9.96
N GLU A 33 6.32 -1.76 10.99
CA GLU A 33 5.50 -2.57 11.86
C GLU A 33 4.03 -2.34 11.50
N VAL A 34 3.29 -3.44 11.34
CA VAL A 34 1.85 -3.42 11.11
C VAL A 34 1.21 -4.39 12.08
N SER A 35 0.35 -3.89 12.96
CA SER A 35 -0.35 -4.71 13.96
C SER A 35 0.62 -5.56 14.80
N LEU A 36 1.69 -4.92 15.30
CA LEU A 36 2.76 -5.53 16.12
C LEU A 36 3.63 -6.58 15.39
N ILE A 37 3.52 -6.71 14.07
CA ILE A 37 4.36 -7.58 13.26
C ILE A 37 5.30 -6.72 12.42
N MET A 38 6.61 -7.02 12.46
CA MET A 38 7.61 -6.35 11.66
C MET A 38 7.70 -6.98 10.27
N TYR A 39 7.65 -6.12 9.25
CA TYR A 39 7.76 -6.50 7.85
C TYR A 39 8.89 -5.73 7.18
N GLU A 40 9.56 -6.40 6.25
CA GLU A 40 10.36 -5.74 5.21
C GLU A 40 9.43 -5.29 4.09
N LEU A 41 9.55 -4.02 3.69
CA LEU A 41 8.96 -3.53 2.46
C LEU A 41 9.78 -4.07 1.29
N ILE A 42 9.18 -4.93 0.46
CA ILE A 42 9.88 -5.51 -0.70
C ILE A 42 9.39 -4.95 -2.03
N GLY A 43 8.23 -4.31 -2.04
CA GLY A 43 7.65 -3.74 -3.25
C GLY A 43 6.60 -2.69 -2.97
N LYS A 44 6.33 -1.85 -3.95
CA LYS A 44 5.36 -0.76 -3.87
C LYS A 44 4.67 -0.60 -5.22
N THR A 45 3.35 -0.55 -5.19
CA THR A 45 2.51 -0.25 -6.36
C THR A 45 1.74 1.03 -6.08
N SER A 46 1.69 1.93 -7.04
CA SER A 46 0.89 3.15 -6.99
C SER A 46 0.21 3.38 -8.33
N MET A 47 -0.95 4.03 -8.31
CA MET A 47 -1.69 4.34 -9.53
C MET A 47 -1.70 5.84 -9.76
N HIS A 48 -1.35 6.29 -10.96
CA HIS A 48 -1.27 7.73 -11.23
C HIS A 48 -2.61 8.46 -11.08
N SER A 49 -3.72 7.78 -11.36
CA SER A 49 -5.07 8.33 -11.30
C SER A 49 -5.61 8.47 -9.87
N ARG A 50 -4.95 7.90 -8.86
CA ARG A 50 -5.47 7.80 -7.49
C ARG A 50 -4.42 8.09 -6.45
N ASN A 51 -4.83 8.71 -5.35
CA ASN A 51 -3.96 8.95 -4.20
C ASN A 51 -3.92 7.72 -3.28
N GLU A 52 -3.50 6.59 -3.83
CA GLU A 52 -3.37 5.31 -3.12
C GLU A 52 -2.07 4.61 -3.46
N ILE A 53 -1.58 3.83 -2.49
CA ILE A 53 -0.36 3.04 -2.59
C ILE A 53 -0.62 1.68 -1.97
N VAL A 54 -0.15 0.62 -2.62
CA VAL A 54 -0.12 -0.74 -2.07
C VAL A 54 1.33 -1.12 -1.80
N LEU A 55 1.66 -1.35 -0.53
CA LEU A 55 2.95 -1.83 -0.11
C LEU A 55 2.94 -3.36 -0.06
N THR A 56 3.92 -4.00 -0.69
CA THR A 56 4.15 -5.45 -0.58
C THR A 56 5.12 -5.70 0.56
N LEU A 57 4.61 -6.36 1.59
CA LEU A 57 5.27 -6.59 2.87
C LEU A 57 5.69 -8.05 2.99
N GLN A 58 6.90 -8.30 3.49
CA GLN A 58 7.42 -9.64 3.70
C GLN A 58 7.87 -9.86 5.15
N ASP A 59 7.38 -10.93 5.76
CA ASP A 59 7.88 -11.50 7.00
C ASP A 59 8.19 -12.99 6.76
N GLY A 60 9.48 -13.31 6.64
CA GLY A 60 9.93 -14.66 6.28
C GLY A 60 9.33 -15.12 4.94
N LYS A 61 8.40 -16.08 4.99
CA LYS A 61 7.67 -16.59 3.81
C LYS A 61 6.29 -15.95 3.61
N THR A 62 5.82 -15.21 4.60
CA THR A 62 4.51 -14.57 4.60
C THR A 62 4.58 -13.27 3.82
N ILE A 63 3.67 -13.11 2.86
CA ILE A 63 3.45 -11.86 2.14
C ILE A 63 2.12 -11.25 2.58
N ARG A 64 2.13 -9.95 2.83
CA ARG A 64 0.95 -9.13 3.11
C ARG A 64 0.96 -7.89 2.21
N TYR A 65 -0.20 -7.30 2.01
CA TYR A 65 -0.35 -6.08 1.22
C TYR A 65 -1.02 -5.00 2.05
N LEU A 66 -0.29 -3.93 2.33
CA LEU A 66 -0.85 -2.77 3.03
C LEU A 66 -1.28 -1.74 2.00
N LYS A 67 -2.59 -1.60 1.80
CA LYS A 67 -3.16 -0.50 1.02
C LYS A 67 -3.27 0.74 1.91
N ILE A 68 -2.77 1.85 1.39
CA ILE A 68 -2.82 3.17 1.99
C ILE A 68 -3.60 4.07 1.04
N GLU A 69 -4.73 4.60 1.50
CA GLU A 69 -5.51 5.58 0.74
C GLU A 69 -5.46 6.93 1.44
N ASN A 70 -5.04 7.97 0.73
CA ASN A 70 -4.95 9.31 1.28
C ASN A 70 -6.05 10.20 0.66
N ARG A 71 -7.15 10.37 1.41
CA ARG A 71 -8.31 11.20 1.03
C ARG A 71 -8.38 12.43 1.96
N GLU A 72 -9.48 12.61 2.68
CA GLU A 72 -9.59 13.56 3.80
C GLU A 72 -8.80 13.11 5.03
N SER A 73 -8.57 11.79 5.14
CA SER A 73 -7.75 11.13 6.14
C SER A 73 -7.00 9.97 5.49
N THR A 74 -5.94 9.51 6.15
CA THR A 74 -5.20 8.33 5.69
C THR A 74 -5.85 7.07 6.23
N TYR A 75 -6.28 6.19 5.32
CA TYR A 75 -6.89 4.91 5.64
C TYR A 75 -5.94 3.77 5.30
N TYR A 76 -5.97 2.74 6.15
CA TYR A 76 -5.11 1.57 6.04
C TYR A 76 -5.97 0.31 5.95
N LYS A 77 -5.66 -0.54 4.96
CA LYS A 77 -6.28 -1.85 4.79
C LYS A 77 -5.17 -2.88 4.62
N LEU A 78 -5.18 -3.92 5.44
CA LEU A 78 -4.19 -5.00 5.38
C LEU A 78 -4.81 -6.23 4.72
N TYR A 79 -4.12 -6.75 3.72
CA TYR A 79 -4.60 -7.82 2.86
C TYR A 79 -3.67 -9.04 2.89
N THR A 80 -4.29 -10.20 2.79
CA THR A 80 -3.68 -11.52 2.62
C THR A 80 -4.05 -12.04 1.24
N PRO A 81 -3.09 -12.54 0.44
CA PRO A 81 -3.43 -13.17 -0.83
C PRO A 81 -4.21 -14.46 -0.59
N ILE A 82 -5.26 -14.66 -1.38
CA ILE A 82 -6.05 -15.88 -1.40
C ILE A 82 -5.96 -16.52 -2.78
N ASP A 83 -6.10 -17.83 -2.83
CA ASP A 83 -6.17 -18.54 -4.09
C ASP A 83 -7.51 -18.27 -4.75
N GLY A 84 -7.44 -17.71 -5.95
CA GLY A 84 -8.61 -17.41 -6.74
C GLY A 84 -8.27 -17.44 -8.21
N ARG A 85 -9.19 -17.97 -9.01
CA ARG A 85 -9.07 -18.01 -10.47
C ARG A 85 -10.30 -17.37 -11.04
N LEU A 86 -10.07 -16.43 -11.95
CA LEU A 86 -11.11 -15.86 -12.79
C LEU A 86 -10.83 -16.33 -14.21
N ASP A 87 -11.85 -16.85 -14.87
CA ASP A 87 -11.75 -17.28 -16.26
C ASP A 87 -11.88 -16.08 -17.22
N SER A 88 -12.62 -15.04 -16.82
CA SER A 88 -12.67 -13.74 -17.49
C SER A 88 -12.82 -12.58 -16.51
N ILE A 89 -12.34 -11.40 -16.91
CA ILE A 89 -12.49 -10.13 -16.18
C ILE A 89 -13.93 -9.62 -16.21
N ASP A 90 -14.65 -9.93 -17.29
CA ASP A 90 -16.02 -9.47 -17.53
C ASP A 90 -17.05 -10.19 -16.64
N GLU A 91 -16.61 -11.21 -15.91
CA GLU A 91 -17.46 -12.05 -15.07
C GLU A 91 -17.46 -11.63 -13.60
N ILE A 92 -16.70 -10.59 -13.21
CA ILE A 92 -16.65 -10.15 -11.81
C ILE A 92 -18.02 -9.57 -11.43
N PRO A 93 -18.79 -10.25 -10.55
CA PRO A 93 -20.13 -9.81 -10.21
C PRO A 93 -20.09 -8.64 -9.24
N THR A 94 -21.24 -7.98 -9.04
CA THR A 94 -21.39 -6.93 -8.02
C THR A 94 -21.56 -7.50 -6.60
N THR A 95 -21.71 -8.81 -6.45
CA THR A 95 -21.80 -9.49 -5.16
C THR A 95 -21.12 -10.85 -5.25
N ILE A 96 -20.29 -11.16 -4.25
CA ILE A 96 -19.52 -12.41 -4.16
C ILE A 96 -19.80 -13.04 -2.79
N GLU A 97 -20.24 -14.30 -2.78
CA GLU A 97 -20.31 -15.11 -1.57
C GLU A 97 -19.02 -15.93 -1.44
N MET A 98 -18.32 -15.82 -0.32
CA MET A 98 -17.13 -16.61 -0.01
C MET A 98 -17.13 -16.99 1.47
N ASP A 99 -17.02 -18.29 1.75
CA ASP A 99 -17.03 -18.84 3.12
C ASP A 99 -18.23 -18.37 3.98
N GLY A 100 -19.40 -18.23 3.34
CA GLY A 100 -20.63 -17.75 3.99
C GLY A 100 -20.62 -16.25 4.34
N ILE A 101 -19.70 -15.48 3.76
CA ILE A 101 -19.66 -14.02 3.85
C ILE A 101 -20.05 -13.45 2.49
N ASP A 102 -21.07 -12.61 2.48
CA ASP A 102 -21.46 -11.83 1.31
C ASP A 102 -20.63 -10.54 1.24
N TYR A 103 -19.97 -10.36 0.10
CA TYR A 103 -19.20 -9.18 -0.25
C TYR A 103 -19.94 -8.42 -1.34
N HIS A 104 -20.11 -7.11 -1.16
CA HIS A 104 -20.74 -6.22 -2.14
C HIS A 104 -19.70 -5.30 -2.76
N LEU A 105 -19.81 -5.08 -4.08
CA LEU A 105 -18.88 -4.24 -4.82
C LEU A 105 -19.06 -2.78 -4.39
N GLU A 106 -18.00 -2.21 -3.83
CA GLU A 106 -17.95 -0.81 -3.42
C GLU A 106 -17.33 0.05 -4.51
N GLU A 107 -16.25 -0.44 -5.12
CA GLU A 107 -15.50 0.34 -6.09
C GLU A 107 -14.90 -0.52 -7.18
N HIS A 108 -14.98 -0.05 -8.43
CA HIS A 108 -14.29 -0.61 -9.58
C HIS A 108 -13.62 0.51 -10.36
N TYR A 109 -12.35 0.32 -10.70
CA TYR A 109 -11.57 1.30 -11.46
C TYR A 109 -10.42 0.63 -12.21
N SER A 110 -9.91 1.33 -13.23
CA SER A 110 -8.66 0.98 -13.89
C SER A 110 -7.71 2.18 -13.94
N GLY A 111 -6.42 1.88 -14.13
CA GLY A 111 -5.43 2.92 -14.33
C GLY A 111 -4.02 2.39 -14.52
N ARG A 112 -3.11 3.31 -14.85
CA ARG A 112 -1.70 3.01 -15.05
C ARG A 112 -1.02 2.72 -13.73
N ALA A 113 -0.44 1.53 -13.61
CA ALA A 113 0.31 1.09 -12.44
C ALA A 113 1.79 1.45 -12.56
N VAL A 114 2.34 2.06 -11.50
CA VAL A 114 3.77 2.25 -11.30
C VAL A 114 4.22 1.35 -10.18
N VAL A 115 5.25 0.56 -10.43
CA VAL A 115 5.78 -0.41 -9.46
C VAL A 115 7.24 -0.15 -9.15
N MET A 116 7.63 -0.46 -7.92
CA MET A 116 9.00 -0.47 -7.45
C MET A 116 9.24 -1.77 -6.66
N GLY A 117 10.39 -2.40 -6.85
CA GLY A 117 10.72 -3.66 -6.16
C GLY A 117 9.87 -4.85 -6.61
N LYS A 118 9.63 -5.78 -5.70
CA LYS A 118 8.92 -7.03 -5.93
C LYS A 118 7.44 -6.87 -5.60
N THR A 119 6.61 -6.72 -6.63
CA THR A 119 5.15 -6.66 -6.50
C THR A 119 4.47 -7.77 -7.32
N PRO A 120 3.17 -8.05 -7.12
CA PRO A 120 2.43 -9.02 -7.93
C PRO A 120 2.31 -8.61 -9.39
N PHE A 121 2.45 -7.32 -9.70
CA PHE A 121 2.21 -6.77 -11.02
C PHE A 121 3.45 -6.06 -11.57
N ALA A 122 3.52 -5.92 -12.89
CA ALA A 122 4.58 -5.17 -13.56
C ALA A 122 4.09 -3.74 -13.85
N VAL A 123 5.00 -2.85 -14.24
CA VAL A 123 4.59 -1.58 -14.85
C VAL A 123 3.73 -1.91 -16.07
N SER A 124 2.52 -1.39 -16.11
CA SER A 124 1.60 -1.54 -17.24
C SER A 124 0.81 -0.26 -17.43
N ASP A 125 0.31 -0.09 -18.65
CA ASP A 125 -0.56 1.00 -19.02
C ASP A 125 -1.94 0.87 -18.35
N GLU A 126 -2.38 -0.36 -18.06
CA GLU A 126 -3.66 -0.59 -17.42
C GLU A 126 -3.64 -1.77 -16.44
N GLN A 127 -4.09 -1.49 -15.22
CA GLN A 127 -4.42 -2.45 -14.18
C GLN A 127 -5.87 -2.19 -13.76
N TYR A 128 -6.66 -3.25 -13.60
CA TYR A 128 -8.05 -3.18 -13.15
C TYR A 128 -8.14 -3.64 -11.70
N VAL A 129 -8.99 -2.97 -10.92
CA VAL A 129 -9.16 -3.22 -9.49
C VAL A 129 -10.64 -3.19 -9.13
N TRP A 130 -11.07 -4.20 -8.39
CA TRP A 130 -12.37 -4.27 -7.73
C TRP A 130 -12.18 -4.34 -6.23
N GLU A 131 -12.90 -3.50 -5.51
CA GLU A 131 -12.96 -3.51 -4.05
C GLU A 131 -14.37 -3.84 -3.60
N PHE A 132 -14.45 -4.84 -2.73
CA PHE A 132 -15.69 -5.27 -2.12
C PHE A 132 -15.60 -5.15 -0.61
N GLN A 133 -16.76 -4.95 -0.01
CA GLN A 133 -16.92 -4.91 1.43
C GLN A 133 -18.12 -5.77 1.83
N SER A 134 -17.98 -6.48 2.94
CA SER A 134 -19.07 -7.19 3.58
C SER A 134 -19.68 -6.39 4.74
N ASP A 135 -20.87 -6.79 5.16
CA ASP A 135 -21.55 -6.21 6.34
C ASP A 135 -20.74 -6.38 7.64
N ASN A 136 -19.92 -7.44 7.73
CA ASN A 136 -19.04 -7.70 8.88
C ASN A 136 -17.66 -7.03 8.78
N ARG A 137 -17.52 -6.02 7.90
CA ARG A 137 -16.29 -5.22 7.68
C ARG A 137 -15.09 -5.99 7.14
N LYS A 138 -15.32 -7.18 6.59
CA LYS A 138 -14.30 -7.88 5.80
C LYS A 138 -14.21 -7.24 4.42
N LEU A 139 -13.01 -7.26 3.88
CA LEU A 139 -12.68 -6.66 2.59
C LEU A 139 -12.25 -7.77 1.65
N LEU A 140 -12.69 -7.67 0.41
CA LEU A 140 -12.20 -8.48 -0.69
C LEU A 140 -11.71 -7.53 -1.76
N ARG A 141 -10.51 -7.81 -2.28
CA ARG A 141 -9.92 -7.04 -3.37
C ARG A 141 -9.51 -7.98 -4.48
N ILE A 142 -9.82 -7.61 -5.70
CA ILE A 142 -9.45 -8.34 -6.90
C ILE A 142 -8.67 -7.39 -7.79
N GLU A 143 -7.53 -7.84 -8.29
CA GLU A 143 -6.70 -7.10 -9.23
C GLU A 143 -6.47 -7.95 -10.47
N TRP A 144 -6.56 -7.33 -11.64
CA TRP A 144 -6.27 -7.98 -12.92
C TRP A 144 -5.35 -7.11 -13.78
N GLN A 145 -4.37 -7.74 -14.41
CA GLN A 145 -3.50 -7.12 -15.40
C GLN A 145 -2.91 -8.19 -16.33
N ASP A 146 -3.01 -7.99 -17.64
CA ASP A 146 -2.36 -8.82 -18.67
C ASP A 146 -2.61 -10.33 -18.49
N GLY A 147 -3.85 -10.71 -18.14
CA GLY A 147 -4.25 -12.11 -17.93
C GLY A 147 -3.84 -12.69 -16.57
N ARG A 148 -3.20 -11.91 -15.71
CA ARG A 148 -2.89 -12.29 -14.33
C ARG A 148 -3.95 -11.72 -13.38
N THR A 149 -4.54 -12.59 -12.59
CA THR A 149 -5.46 -12.24 -11.50
C THR A 149 -4.76 -12.41 -10.16
N MET A 150 -5.01 -11.49 -9.24
CA MET A 150 -4.73 -11.66 -7.82
C MET A 150 -5.99 -11.36 -7.03
N MET A 151 -6.26 -12.17 -6.01
CA MET A 151 -7.37 -11.99 -5.08
C MET A 151 -6.83 -11.87 -3.67
N TYR A 152 -7.48 -11.04 -2.85
CA TYR A 152 -7.04 -10.76 -1.50
C TYR A 152 -8.21 -10.61 -0.55
N GLU A 153 -8.11 -11.25 0.61
CA GLU A 153 -8.98 -10.96 1.75
C GLU A 153 -8.28 -9.98 2.70
N GLY A 154 -9.03 -9.13 3.37
CA GLY A 154 -8.43 -8.15 4.27
C GLY A 154 -9.40 -7.50 5.23
N GLU A 155 -8.86 -6.53 5.97
CA GLU A 155 -9.59 -5.71 6.92
C GLU A 155 -8.97 -4.33 7.06
N ALA A 156 -9.77 -3.37 7.51
CA ALA A 156 -9.29 -2.04 7.86
C ALA A 156 -8.51 -2.11 9.19
N ILE A 157 -7.35 -1.45 9.24
CA ILE A 157 -6.53 -1.36 10.45
C ILE A 157 -6.39 0.09 10.90
N LEU A 158 -6.08 0.29 12.18
CA LEU A 158 -5.92 1.64 12.73
C LEU A 158 -4.57 2.23 12.31
N SER A 159 -4.54 3.55 12.10
CA SER A 159 -3.30 4.27 11.80
C SER A 159 -2.26 4.13 12.92
N ALA A 160 -2.70 3.96 14.17
CA ALA A 160 -1.84 3.74 15.32
C ALA A 160 -1.10 2.39 15.29
N ASP A 161 -1.64 1.43 14.53
CA ASP A 161 -1.07 0.09 14.37
C ASP A 161 -0.05 0.02 13.23
N VAL A 162 0.26 1.15 12.58
CA VAL A 162 1.24 1.24 11.49
C VAL A 162 2.38 2.16 11.89
N GLN A 163 3.60 1.61 11.99
CA GLN A 163 4.78 2.35 12.42
C GLN A 163 5.96 2.13 11.49
N ILE A 164 6.71 3.20 11.21
CA ILE A 164 7.96 3.11 10.47
C ILE A 164 9.08 2.79 11.47
N ILE A 165 9.69 1.60 11.34
CA ILE A 165 10.79 1.17 12.21
C ILE A 165 12.12 1.63 11.63
N ARG A 166 12.29 1.48 10.31
CA ARG A 166 13.49 1.91 9.60
C ARG A 166 13.11 2.37 8.20
N ALA A 167 13.61 3.53 7.80
CA ALA A 167 13.53 4.00 6.43
C ALA A 167 14.90 4.48 5.98
N THR A 168 15.26 4.16 4.74
CA THR A 168 16.60 4.40 4.18
C THR A 168 16.67 5.77 3.51
#